data_AF-A0AAV2SI20-F1
#
_entry.id   AF-A0AAV2SI20-F1
#
_cell.length_a   1.000
_cell.length_b   1.000
_cell.length_c   1.000
_cell.angle_alpha   90.00
_cell.angle_beta   90.00
_cell.angle_gamma   90.00
#
_symmetry.space_group_name_H-M   'P 1'
#
loop_
_entity.id
_entity.type
_entity.pdbx_description
1 polymer ?
#
loop_
_entity_poly.entity_id
_entity_poly.type
_entity_poly.pdbx_seq_one_letter_code
_entity_poly.pdbx_strand_id
1 'polypeptide(L)'
;MLLNELPDDVLLLILEKCSAQDLSSLAQTCVRITQLTHVDSLWKALCRKEYNVKTLGNIKTYYCLYSELLYSYGWMLGTFLCRTTPRGGLLEVQYCDGMIQGIQWIVSSKSLKDPLDKVLMFEIAESDRHPQCLVPYASLHTAQIRKINSDKFVYKCKEKARHQRQIFCTQKHENIFKGIAYKRLNFPKEIPSSLKLKDGSPSPQIITPWLFIAEYGSH
;
A
#
# COMPACT_ATOMS: atom_id res chain seq x y z
N MET A 1 -17.74 39.22 5.13
CA MET A 1 -18.35 37.97 4.63
C MET A 1 -17.89 36.87 5.57
N LEU A 2 -18.80 36.38 6.41
CA LEU A 2 -18.48 35.33 7.37
C LEU A 2 -18.52 33.99 6.66
N LEU A 3 -17.61 33.07 6.99
CA LEU A 3 -17.60 31.71 6.43
C LEU A 3 -18.95 31.00 6.63
N ASN A 4 -19.66 31.37 7.71
CA ASN A 4 -20.95 30.81 8.10
C ASN A 4 -22.14 31.32 7.24
N GLU A 5 -21.93 32.28 6.34
CA GLU A 5 -22.96 32.80 5.43
C GLU A 5 -22.93 32.11 4.05
N LEU A 6 -21.88 31.32 3.77
CA LEU A 6 -21.73 30.60 2.51
C LEU A 6 -22.71 29.42 2.43
N PRO A 7 -23.18 29.02 1.24
CA PRO A 7 -23.94 27.78 1.04
C PRO A 7 -23.10 26.52 1.35
N ASP A 8 -23.77 25.43 1.72
CA ASP A 8 -23.11 24.17 2.09
C ASP A 8 -22.25 23.60 0.95
N ASP A 9 -22.68 23.72 -0.31
CA ASP A 9 -21.92 23.26 -1.47
C ASP A 9 -20.57 23.99 -1.60
N VAL A 10 -20.57 25.30 -1.35
CA VAL A 10 -19.34 26.12 -1.40
C VAL A 10 -18.42 25.74 -0.24
N LEU A 11 -18.98 25.51 0.95
CA LEU A 11 -18.22 25.04 2.11
C LEU A 11 -17.61 23.67 1.86
N LEU A 12 -18.35 22.71 1.28
CA LEU A 12 -17.82 21.39 0.94
C LEU A 12 -16.65 21.47 -0.04
N LEU A 13 -16.73 22.34 -1.06
CA LEU A 13 -15.62 22.57 -1.99
C LEU A 13 -14.37 23.14 -1.30
N ILE A 14 -14.53 24.00 -0.29
CA ILE A 14 -13.42 24.52 0.53
C ILE A 14 -12.84 23.39 1.38
N LEU A 15 -13.70 22.65 2.09
CA LEU A 15 -13.32 21.53 2.95
C LEU A 15 -12.58 20.44 2.16
N GLU A 16 -12.94 20.19 0.89
CA GLU A 16 -12.26 19.22 0.03
C GLU A 16 -10.78 19.59 -0.24
N LYS A 17 -10.43 20.88 -0.11
CA LYS A 17 -9.03 21.34 -0.28
C LYS A 17 -8.19 21.14 0.97
N CYS A 18 -8.80 21.02 2.14
CA CYS A 18 -8.15 20.78 3.42
C CYS A 18 -7.50 19.38 3.51
N SER A 19 -6.60 19.20 4.48
CA SER A 19 -6.14 17.88 4.90
C SER A 19 -7.09 17.28 5.94
N ALA A 20 -7.02 15.98 6.21
CA ALA A 20 -7.84 15.39 7.27
C ALA A 20 -7.57 16.00 8.66
N GLN A 21 -6.35 16.44 8.95
CA GLN A 21 -5.99 17.10 10.22
C GLN A 21 -6.69 18.46 10.35
N ASP A 22 -6.72 19.23 9.26
CA ASP A 22 -7.43 20.51 9.22
C ASP A 22 -8.94 20.29 9.40
N LEU A 23 -9.50 19.27 8.75
CA LEU A 23 -10.91 18.92 8.86
C LEU A 23 -11.29 18.52 10.29
N SER A 24 -10.45 17.75 10.99
CA SER A 24 -10.66 17.43 12.40
C SER A 24 -10.63 18.68 13.30
N SER A 25 -9.81 19.68 12.95
CA SER A 25 -9.74 20.95 13.68
C SER A 25 -10.98 21.82 13.39
N LEU A 26 -11.39 21.92 12.12
CA LEU A 26 -12.56 22.66 11.67
C LEU A 26 -13.87 22.05 12.19
N ALA A 27 -13.96 20.72 12.28
CA ALA A 27 -15.11 20.03 12.84
C ALA A 27 -15.39 20.44 14.31
N GLN A 28 -14.40 20.95 15.04
CA GLN A 28 -14.55 21.38 16.44
C GLN A 28 -15.05 22.82 16.58
N THR A 29 -15.11 23.61 15.49
CA THR A 29 -15.42 25.04 15.60
C THR A 29 -16.91 25.34 15.66
N CYS A 30 -17.74 24.59 14.91
CA CYS A 30 -19.19 24.77 14.92
C CYS A 30 -19.93 23.54 14.40
N VAL A 31 -21.19 23.37 14.87
CA VAL A 31 -22.05 22.22 14.54
C VAL A 31 -22.24 22.05 13.03
N ARG A 32 -22.39 23.15 12.30
CA ARG A 32 -22.58 23.12 10.84
C ARG A 32 -21.36 22.51 10.13
N ILE A 33 -20.15 22.93 10.48
CA ILE A 33 -18.94 22.36 9.91
C ILE A 33 -18.77 20.90 10.37
N THR A 34 -19.08 20.57 11.63
CA THR A 34 -19.09 19.17 12.09
C THR A 34 -20.00 18.30 11.19
N GLN A 35 -21.23 18.75 10.92
CA GLN A 35 -22.16 18.04 10.05
C GLN A 35 -21.62 17.87 8.63
N LEU A 36 -21.03 18.92 8.05
CA LEU A 36 -20.42 18.86 6.72
C LEU A 36 -19.21 17.91 6.68
N THR A 37 -18.43 17.81 7.76
CA THR A 37 -17.33 16.85 7.84
C THR A 37 -17.79 15.39 7.91
N HIS A 38 -19.08 15.10 8.15
CA HIS A 38 -19.62 13.74 8.08
C HIS A 38 -20.13 13.35 6.68
N VAL A 39 -20.08 14.26 5.71
CA VAL A 39 -20.51 13.98 4.34
C VAL A 39 -19.49 13.03 3.67
N ASP A 40 -19.96 11.87 3.21
CA ASP A 40 -19.07 10.81 2.73
C ASP A 40 -18.34 11.14 1.41
N SER A 41 -18.93 12.00 0.57
CA SER A 41 -18.30 12.46 -0.67
C SER A 41 -17.01 13.26 -0.42
N LEU A 42 -16.92 13.96 0.72
CA LEU A 42 -15.71 14.67 1.16
C LEU A 42 -14.57 13.67 1.41
N TRP A 43 -14.85 12.59 2.16
CA TRP A 43 -13.88 11.55 2.46
C TRP A 43 -13.49 10.74 1.23
N LYS A 44 -14.42 10.51 0.31
CA LYS A 44 -14.11 9.92 -1.00
C LYS A 44 -13.08 10.74 -1.77
N ALA A 45 -13.24 12.07 -1.80
CA ALA A 45 -12.30 12.96 -2.45
C ALA A 45 -10.92 12.94 -1.75
N LEU A 46 -10.87 12.94 -0.42
CA LEU A 46 -9.63 12.83 0.35
C LEU A 46 -8.91 11.49 0.14
N CYS A 47 -9.63 10.36 0.19
CA CYS A 47 -9.07 9.03 -0.06
C CYS A 47 -8.41 8.97 -1.46
N ARG A 48 -9.04 9.59 -2.45
CA ARG A 48 -8.50 9.69 -3.81
C ARG A 48 -7.30 10.63 -3.88
N LYS A 49 -7.37 11.80 -3.24
CA LYS A 49 -6.33 12.83 -3.29
C LYS A 49 -5.04 12.39 -2.58
N GLU A 50 -5.16 11.81 -1.39
CA GLU A 50 -4.01 11.47 -0.55
C GLU A 50 -3.46 10.07 -0.82
N TYR A 51 -4.33 9.10 -1.14
CA TYR A 51 -3.96 7.69 -1.23
C TYR A 51 -4.26 7.05 -2.60
N ASN A 52 -4.82 7.80 -3.56
CA ASN A 52 -5.26 7.31 -4.87
C ASN A 52 -6.26 6.13 -4.78
N VAL A 53 -7.01 6.04 -3.69
CA VAL A 53 -8.05 5.03 -3.50
C VAL A 53 -9.36 5.53 -4.12
N LYS A 54 -9.89 4.76 -5.08
CA LYS A 54 -11.08 5.14 -5.86
C LYS A 54 -12.34 4.35 -5.51
N THR A 55 -12.16 3.17 -4.91
CA THR A 55 -13.23 2.21 -4.63
C THR A 55 -13.34 2.01 -3.13
N LEU A 56 -14.57 1.80 -2.66
CA LEU A 56 -14.85 1.59 -1.25
C LEU A 56 -14.66 0.12 -0.83
N GLY A 57 -14.93 -0.84 -1.74
CA GLY A 57 -14.86 -2.27 -1.42
C GLY A 57 -15.90 -2.67 -0.38
N ASN A 58 -15.51 -3.56 0.55
CA ASN A 58 -16.39 -4.09 1.61
C ASN A 58 -16.56 -3.19 2.85
N ILE A 59 -16.04 -1.95 2.82
CA ILE A 59 -16.16 -0.99 3.92
C ILE A 59 -17.46 -0.18 3.79
N LYS A 60 -18.05 0.24 4.91
CA LYS A 60 -19.36 0.91 4.93
C LYS A 60 -19.34 2.31 4.31
N THR A 61 -18.32 3.12 4.62
CA THR A 61 -18.22 4.53 4.21
C THR A 61 -16.76 4.92 3.97
N TYR A 62 -16.51 5.95 3.16
CA TYR A 62 -15.15 6.48 2.97
C TYR A 62 -14.60 7.10 4.25
N TYR A 63 -15.46 7.62 5.13
CA TYR A 63 -15.05 8.05 6.47
C TYR A 63 -14.45 6.89 7.28
N CYS A 64 -15.12 5.73 7.34
CA CYS A 64 -14.63 4.53 8.02
C CYS A 64 -13.33 4.04 7.38
N LEU A 65 -13.27 3.96 6.04
CA LEU A 65 -12.05 3.60 5.32
C LEU A 65 -10.89 4.53 5.68
N TYR A 66 -11.12 5.83 5.72
CA TYR A 66 -10.07 6.79 6.03
C TYR A 66 -9.60 6.65 7.48
N SER A 67 -10.52 6.73 8.43
CA SER A 67 -10.22 6.78 9.88
C SER A 67 -9.62 5.48 10.41
N GLU A 68 -10.17 4.33 10.02
CA GLU A 68 -9.77 3.03 10.58
C GLU A 68 -8.58 2.41 9.85
N LEU A 69 -8.44 2.66 8.53
CA LEU A 69 -7.44 1.97 7.71
C LEU A 69 -6.39 2.91 7.12
N LEU A 70 -6.79 3.90 6.32
CA LEU A 70 -5.84 4.74 5.56
C LEU A 70 -5.05 5.70 6.45
N TYR A 71 -5.64 6.23 7.50
CA TYR A 71 -4.92 7.10 8.43
C TYR A 71 -3.78 6.35 9.13
N SER A 72 -4.05 5.13 9.59
CA SER A 72 -3.09 4.30 10.33
C SER A 72 -2.04 3.64 9.44
N TYR A 73 -2.44 3.15 8.26
CA TYR A 73 -1.59 2.33 7.39
C TYR A 73 -1.37 2.92 6.00
N GLY A 74 -2.15 3.89 5.54
CA GLY A 74 -2.08 4.43 4.17
C GLY A 74 -0.72 5.00 3.79
N TRP A 75 0.08 5.45 4.76
CA TRP A 75 1.49 5.84 4.55
C TRP A 75 2.36 4.72 3.96
N MET A 76 1.91 3.46 4.01
CA MET A 76 2.60 2.30 3.48
C MET A 76 2.21 1.95 2.04
N LEU A 77 1.21 2.60 1.45
CA LEU A 77 0.83 2.32 0.06
C LEU A 77 1.98 2.67 -0.90
N GLY A 78 2.19 1.83 -1.91
CA GLY A 78 3.22 1.97 -2.93
C GLY A 78 4.20 0.79 -2.98
N THR A 79 5.36 1.02 -3.60
CA THR A 79 6.34 -0.04 -3.90
C THR A 79 7.56 0.03 -2.99
N PHE A 80 8.08 -1.14 -2.59
CA PHE A 80 9.18 -1.29 -1.64
C PHE A 80 10.16 -2.37 -2.06
N LEU A 81 11.42 -2.17 -1.69
CA LEU A 81 12.48 -3.15 -1.80
C LEU A 81 12.75 -3.80 -0.43
N CYS A 82 12.77 -5.13 -0.40
CA CYS A 82 13.26 -5.90 0.74
C CYS A 82 14.77 -5.66 0.92
N ARG A 83 15.17 -5.29 2.14
CA ARG A 83 16.58 -5.04 2.52
C ARG A 83 17.18 -6.13 3.39
N THR A 84 16.39 -7.15 3.72
CA THR A 84 16.79 -8.20 4.69
C THR A 84 17.49 -9.38 4.00
N THR A 85 17.21 -9.59 2.72
CA THR A 85 17.78 -10.68 1.91
C THR A 85 18.86 -10.13 0.97
N PRO A 86 19.97 -10.87 0.74
CA PRO A 86 20.98 -10.48 -0.26
C PRO A 86 20.40 -10.34 -1.67
N ARG A 87 19.42 -11.20 -2.00
CA ARG A 87 18.65 -11.16 -3.26
C ARG A 87 17.62 -10.02 -3.34
N GLY A 88 17.42 -9.30 -2.23
CA GLY A 88 16.33 -8.33 -2.11
C GLY A 88 14.95 -8.95 -2.34
N GLY A 89 14.06 -8.18 -2.96
CA GLY A 89 12.71 -8.59 -3.32
C GLY A 89 11.81 -7.38 -3.50
N LEU A 90 10.88 -7.46 -4.45
CA LEU A 90 9.93 -6.40 -4.73
C LEU A 90 8.62 -6.67 -3.99
N LEU A 91 8.18 -5.71 -3.19
CA LEU A 91 6.90 -5.73 -2.50
C LEU A 91 6.08 -4.53 -2.98
N GLU A 92 4.87 -4.78 -3.43
CA GLU A 92 3.87 -3.76 -3.66
C GLU A 92 2.83 -3.82 -2.55
N VAL A 93 2.53 -2.67 -1.96
CA VAL A 93 1.46 -2.54 -0.98
C VAL A 93 0.37 -1.69 -1.60
N GLN A 94 -0.79 -2.31 -1.80
CA GLN A 94 -1.91 -1.71 -2.50
C GLN A 94 -3.20 -1.88 -1.70
N TYR A 95 -4.15 -0.99 -1.96
CA TYR A 95 -5.50 -1.12 -1.46
C TYR A 95 -6.34 -1.94 -2.46
N CYS A 96 -7.01 -2.98 -1.99
CA CYS A 96 -7.89 -3.83 -2.78
C CYS A 96 -9.10 -4.24 -1.93
N ASP A 97 -10.30 -3.96 -2.42
CA ASP A 97 -11.58 -4.42 -1.86
C ASP A 97 -11.75 -4.28 -0.33
N GLY A 98 -11.43 -3.12 0.22
CA GLY A 98 -11.57 -2.87 1.67
C GLY A 98 -10.36 -3.31 2.51
N MET A 99 -9.29 -3.77 1.87
CA MET A 99 -8.09 -4.28 2.55
C MET A 99 -6.82 -3.64 1.99
N ILE A 100 -5.82 -3.46 2.84
CA ILE A 100 -4.45 -3.17 2.42
C ILE A 100 -3.70 -4.50 2.30
N GLN A 101 -3.21 -4.80 1.10
CA GLN A 101 -2.54 -6.04 0.77
C GLN A 101 -1.06 -5.80 0.45
N GLY A 102 -0.17 -6.56 1.07
CA GLY A 102 1.24 -6.61 0.72
C GLY A 102 1.52 -7.78 -0.22
N ILE A 103 1.82 -7.50 -1.48
CA ILE A 103 2.07 -8.48 -2.54
C ILE A 103 3.54 -8.48 -2.89
N GLN A 104 4.19 -9.63 -2.72
CA GLN A 104 5.53 -9.86 -3.20
C GLN A 104 5.50 -10.33 -4.66
N TRP A 105 6.28 -9.66 -5.49
CA TRP A 105 6.48 -10.02 -6.88
C TRP A 105 7.70 -10.94 -7.03
N ILE A 106 7.53 -12.05 -7.74
CA ILE A 106 8.55 -13.08 -7.91
C ILE A 106 8.70 -13.40 -9.39
N VAL A 107 9.94 -13.57 -9.86
CA VAL A 107 10.21 -14.03 -11.23
C VAL A 107 9.72 -15.47 -11.36
N SER A 108 8.90 -15.74 -12.38
CA SER A 108 8.37 -17.08 -12.59
C SER A 108 9.50 -18.06 -12.89
N SER A 109 9.40 -19.26 -12.34
CA SER A 109 10.42 -20.31 -12.53
C SER A 109 10.36 -20.98 -13.91
N LYS A 110 9.37 -20.64 -14.75
CA LYS A 110 9.10 -21.30 -16.02
C LYS A 110 9.76 -20.62 -17.21
N SER A 111 9.69 -19.30 -17.28
CA SER A 111 10.30 -18.49 -18.35
C SER A 111 10.39 -17.03 -17.94
N LEU A 112 11.39 -16.31 -18.47
CA LEU A 112 11.52 -14.86 -18.29
C LEU A 112 10.51 -14.05 -19.11
N LYS A 113 9.85 -14.72 -20.06
CA LYS A 113 8.75 -14.14 -20.83
C LYS A 113 7.42 -14.25 -20.10
N ASP A 114 7.35 -15.07 -19.05
CA ASP A 114 6.14 -15.24 -18.27
C ASP A 114 5.94 -14.03 -17.34
N PRO A 115 4.67 -13.68 -17.05
CA PRO A 115 4.40 -12.63 -16.07
C PRO A 115 4.97 -13.00 -14.70
N LEU A 116 5.28 -11.97 -13.91
CA LEU A 116 5.72 -12.16 -12.53
C LEU A 116 4.63 -12.86 -11.70
N ASP A 117 5.06 -13.84 -10.91
CA ASP A 117 4.21 -14.49 -9.93
C ASP A 117 3.93 -13.54 -8.76
N LYS A 118 2.70 -13.58 -8.25
CA LYS A 118 2.24 -12.77 -7.12
C LYS A 118 2.09 -13.64 -5.89
N VAL A 119 2.73 -13.25 -4.79
CA VAL A 119 2.58 -13.90 -3.48
C VAL A 119 2.06 -12.89 -2.48
N LEU A 120 0.87 -13.16 -1.93
CA LEU A 120 0.28 -12.35 -0.89
C LEU A 120 0.98 -12.62 0.44
N MET A 121 1.64 -11.60 1.00
CA MET A 121 2.44 -11.71 2.23
C MET A 121 1.60 -11.39 3.46
N PHE A 122 0.80 -10.33 3.38
CA PHE A 122 -0.06 -9.90 4.47
C PHE A 122 -1.27 -9.12 3.96
N GLU A 123 -2.27 -9.04 4.82
CA GLU A 123 -3.49 -8.24 4.63
C GLU A 123 -3.82 -7.47 5.91
N ILE A 124 -4.47 -6.32 5.75
CA ILE A 124 -4.97 -5.49 6.84
C ILE A 124 -6.38 -5.07 6.47
N ALA A 125 -7.38 -5.53 7.21
CA ALA A 125 -8.77 -5.10 7.07
C ALA A 125 -9.16 -4.06 8.14
N GLU A 126 -10.29 -3.37 7.93
CA GLU A 126 -10.87 -2.43 8.89
C GLU A 126 -11.10 -3.05 10.28
N SER A 127 -11.58 -4.30 10.33
CA SER A 127 -11.84 -5.01 11.59
C SER A 127 -10.59 -5.49 12.32
N ASP A 128 -9.44 -5.45 11.64
CA ASP A 128 -8.22 -6.06 12.14
C ASP A 128 -7.43 -5.09 13.02
N ARG A 129 -7.35 -5.42 14.32
CA ARG A 129 -6.41 -4.73 15.22
C ARG A 129 -4.95 -4.95 14.84
N HIS A 130 -4.66 -5.99 14.05
CA HIS A 130 -3.30 -6.37 13.67
C HIS A 130 -3.28 -6.91 12.23
N PRO A 131 -2.23 -6.65 11.45
CA PRO A 131 -2.03 -7.25 10.13
C PRO A 131 -2.09 -8.77 10.20
N GLN A 132 -2.73 -9.40 9.23
CA GLN A 132 -2.75 -10.85 9.06
C GLN A 132 -1.62 -11.29 8.13
N CYS A 133 -0.89 -12.33 8.50
CA CYS A 133 0.11 -12.98 7.66
C CYS A 133 -0.56 -14.04 6.78
N LEU A 134 -0.32 -13.98 5.47
CA LEU A 134 -0.91 -14.88 4.45
C LEU A 134 0.13 -15.70 3.69
N VAL A 135 1.33 -15.85 4.26
CA VAL A 135 2.39 -16.65 3.65
C VAL A 135 1.84 -18.05 3.28
N PRO A 136 2.10 -18.52 2.04
CA PRO A 136 1.40 -19.66 1.46
C PRO A 136 1.30 -20.88 2.37
N TYR A 137 0.18 -21.59 2.33
CA TYR A 137 -0.06 -22.87 3.04
C TYR A 137 -0.19 -22.79 4.57
N ALA A 138 -0.31 -21.60 5.15
CA ALA A 138 -0.69 -21.39 6.54
C ALA A 138 -2.09 -20.74 6.64
N SER A 139 -2.86 -21.12 7.66
CA SER A 139 -4.09 -20.40 8.01
C SER A 139 -3.75 -19.00 8.54
N LEU A 140 -4.67 -18.04 8.34
CA LEU A 140 -4.55 -16.65 8.79
C LEU A 140 -4.08 -16.57 10.24
N HIS A 141 -3.08 -15.72 10.48
CA HIS A 141 -2.47 -15.54 11.79
C HIS A 141 -1.82 -14.17 11.94
N THR A 142 -1.57 -13.78 13.19
CA THR A 142 -1.22 -12.41 13.50
C THR A 142 0.21 -12.07 13.09
N ALA A 143 0.38 -10.95 12.40
CA ALA A 143 1.63 -10.29 12.11
C ALA A 143 1.75 -8.96 12.85
N GLN A 144 2.92 -8.35 12.71
CA GLN A 144 3.22 -7.02 13.20
C GLN A 144 3.90 -6.23 12.09
N ILE A 145 3.39 -5.02 11.87
CA ILE A 145 4.03 -4.02 11.02
C ILE A 145 4.47 -2.87 11.92
N ARG A 146 5.75 -2.53 11.86
CA ARG A 146 6.33 -1.41 12.59
C ARG A 146 6.86 -0.39 11.61
N LYS A 147 6.27 0.81 11.63
CA LYS A 147 6.79 1.99 10.94
C LYS A 147 8.13 2.38 11.57
N ILE A 148 9.16 2.52 10.75
CA ILE A 148 10.44 3.11 11.17
C ILE A 148 10.44 4.59 10.78
N ASN A 149 10.04 4.88 9.54
CA ASN A 149 9.76 6.24 9.04
C ASN A 149 8.79 6.15 7.83
N SER A 150 8.54 7.25 7.13
CA SER A 150 7.64 7.28 5.95
C SER A 150 8.06 6.33 4.82
N ASP A 151 9.35 6.03 4.73
CA ASP A 151 9.93 5.25 3.63
C ASP A 151 10.39 3.87 4.07
N LYS A 152 10.27 3.50 5.34
CA LYS A 152 10.78 2.24 5.86
C LYS A 152 9.85 1.64 6.90
N PHE A 153 9.62 0.34 6.76
CA PHE A 153 8.89 -0.43 7.76
C PHE A 153 9.47 -1.83 7.91
N VAL A 154 9.13 -2.46 9.03
CA VAL A 154 9.48 -3.85 9.31
C VAL A 154 8.19 -4.65 9.43
N TYR A 155 8.10 -5.74 8.68
CA TYR A 155 7.05 -6.74 8.78
C TYR A 155 7.57 -7.98 9.50
N LYS A 156 6.83 -8.47 10.49
CA LYS A 156 7.21 -9.64 11.28
C LYS A 156 6.01 -10.53 11.57
N CYS A 157 6.13 -11.83 11.34
CA CYS A 157 5.15 -12.80 11.80
C CYS A 157 5.36 -13.11 13.29
N LYS A 158 4.27 -13.26 14.06
CA LYS A 158 4.35 -13.65 15.48
C LYS A 158 4.34 -15.17 15.70
N GLU A 159 3.80 -15.96 14.75
CA GLU A 159 3.54 -17.39 14.95
C GLU A 159 4.49 -18.28 14.14
N LYS A 160 5.66 -18.61 14.70
CA LYS A 160 6.69 -19.43 14.04
C LYS A 160 6.23 -20.84 13.65
N ALA A 161 5.42 -21.47 14.50
CA ALA A 161 4.94 -22.82 14.27
C ALA A 161 4.16 -22.97 12.95
N ARG A 162 3.45 -21.92 12.51
CA ARG A 162 2.63 -21.97 11.29
C ARG A 162 3.43 -21.98 9.99
N HIS A 163 4.72 -21.68 10.04
CA HIS A 163 5.60 -21.71 8.86
C HIS A 163 6.55 -22.91 8.86
N GLN A 164 6.52 -23.76 9.90
CA GLN A 164 7.48 -24.88 10.04
C GLN A 164 7.34 -25.97 8.97
N ARG A 165 6.18 -26.10 8.30
CA ARG A 165 5.98 -27.09 7.23
C ARG A 165 6.62 -26.69 5.89
N GLN A 166 7.20 -25.49 5.78
CA GLN A 166 7.87 -24.99 4.57
C GLN A 166 9.37 -25.34 4.60
N ILE A 167 9.70 -26.62 4.46
CA ILE A 167 11.09 -27.13 4.44
C ILE A 167 11.85 -26.74 3.14
N PHE A 168 11.20 -26.12 2.15
CA PHE A 168 11.80 -25.88 0.82
C PHE A 168 12.33 -24.46 0.52
N CYS A 169 12.40 -23.51 1.47
CA CYS A 169 13.10 -22.24 1.22
C CYS A 169 13.70 -21.61 2.49
N THR A 170 14.80 -22.19 2.96
CA THR A 170 15.38 -22.03 4.31
C THR A 170 15.83 -20.61 4.72
N GLN A 171 15.95 -19.64 3.81
CA GLN A 171 16.43 -18.28 4.16
C GLN A 171 15.33 -17.20 4.27
N LYS A 172 14.24 -17.29 3.49
CA LYS A 172 13.19 -16.24 3.52
C LYS A 172 12.32 -16.35 4.77
N HIS A 173 12.02 -17.55 5.24
CA HIS A 173 11.13 -17.77 6.39
C HIS A 173 11.77 -17.40 7.73
N GLU A 174 13.06 -17.67 7.94
CA GLU A 174 13.75 -17.18 9.14
C GLU A 174 13.64 -15.66 9.30
N ASN A 175 13.74 -14.94 8.17
CA ASN A 175 13.69 -13.49 8.15
C ASN A 175 12.30 -12.95 8.47
N ILE A 176 11.22 -13.68 8.17
CA ILE A 176 9.86 -13.28 8.56
C ILE A 176 9.71 -13.22 10.09
N PHE A 177 10.43 -14.07 10.83
CA PHE A 177 10.42 -14.06 12.31
C PHE A 177 11.40 -13.05 12.90
N LYS A 178 12.55 -12.85 12.25
CA LYS A 178 13.54 -11.83 12.64
C LYS A 178 13.03 -10.42 12.29
N GLY A 179 12.10 -10.32 11.35
CA GLY A 179 11.53 -9.10 10.80
C GLY A 179 12.15 -8.76 9.45
N ILE A 180 11.30 -8.61 8.42
CA ILE A 180 11.70 -8.17 7.10
C ILE A 180 11.58 -6.66 7.02
N ALA A 181 12.71 -5.99 6.84
CA ALA A 181 12.79 -4.57 6.56
C ALA A 181 12.55 -4.27 5.07
N TYR A 182 11.64 -3.35 4.82
CA TYR A 182 11.29 -2.81 3.51
C TYR A 182 11.68 -1.33 3.44
N LYS A 183 12.22 -0.90 2.30
CA LYS A 183 12.50 0.51 1.98
C LYS A 183 11.74 0.92 0.71
N ARG A 184 11.02 2.04 0.76
CA ARG A 184 10.25 2.59 -0.34
C ARG A 184 11.13 2.77 -1.58
N LEU A 185 10.58 2.36 -2.71
CA LEU A 185 11.16 2.52 -4.02
C LEU A 185 10.32 3.57 -4.75
N ASN A 186 10.94 4.69 -5.11
CA ASN A 186 10.30 5.74 -5.88
C ASN A 186 10.74 5.60 -7.33
N PHE A 187 9.77 5.35 -8.21
CA PHE A 187 10.01 5.34 -9.64
C PHE A 187 10.05 6.78 -10.16
N PRO A 188 11.03 7.13 -11.01
CA PRO A 188 11.00 8.42 -11.69
C PRO A 188 9.77 8.53 -12.60
N LYS A 189 9.29 9.74 -12.87
CA LYS A 189 8.01 9.96 -13.58
C LYS A 189 8.11 9.71 -15.10
N GLU A 190 9.31 9.70 -15.68
CA GLU A 190 9.53 9.65 -17.13
C GLU A 190 10.61 8.66 -17.54
N ILE A 191 10.30 7.71 -18.44
CA ILE A 191 11.29 6.78 -19.02
C ILE A 191 12.43 7.61 -19.64
N PRO A 192 13.71 7.37 -19.29
CA PRO A 192 14.84 8.07 -19.89
C PRO A 192 14.84 7.77 -21.38
N SER A 193 15.17 8.75 -22.20
CA SER A 193 15.26 8.61 -23.65
C SER A 193 16.17 7.45 -24.08
N SER A 194 17.17 7.08 -23.28
CA SER A 194 18.07 5.94 -23.52
C SER A 194 17.43 4.56 -23.40
N LEU A 195 16.25 4.44 -22.78
CA LEU A 195 15.52 3.17 -22.60
C LEU A 195 14.31 3.04 -23.53
N LYS A 196 14.07 4.04 -24.38
CA LYS A 196 13.04 3.99 -25.42
C LYS A 196 13.59 3.31 -26.67
N LEU A 197 12.75 2.58 -27.38
CA LEU A 197 13.04 2.07 -28.71
C LEU A 197 13.28 3.23 -29.68
N LYS A 198 13.85 2.96 -30.86
CA LYS A 198 14.19 3.99 -31.87
C LYS A 198 12.97 4.81 -32.34
N ASP A 199 11.78 4.25 -32.19
CA ASP A 199 10.48 4.88 -32.50
C ASP A 199 9.89 5.67 -31.31
N GLY A 200 10.60 5.75 -30.19
CA GLY A 200 10.16 6.41 -28.96
C GLY A 200 9.24 5.56 -28.08
N SER A 201 8.91 4.33 -28.48
CA SER A 201 8.06 3.43 -27.71
C SER A 201 8.82 2.73 -26.57
N PRO A 202 8.15 2.36 -25.46
CA PRO A 202 8.76 1.57 -24.39
C PRO A 202 9.09 0.14 -24.87
N SER A 203 10.24 -0.40 -24.45
CA SER A 203 10.59 -1.81 -24.66
C SER A 203 9.49 -2.75 -24.11
N PRO A 204 9.15 -3.85 -24.81
CA PRO A 204 8.11 -4.80 -24.37
C PRO A 204 8.42 -5.54 -23.05
N GLN A 205 9.63 -5.40 -22.51
CA GLN A 205 10.03 -5.92 -21.20
C GLN A 205 9.72 -4.96 -20.03
N ILE A 206 9.07 -3.82 -20.29
CA ILE A 206 8.75 -2.77 -19.33
C ILE A 206 7.44 -3.09 -18.61
N ILE A 207 7.52 -3.51 -17.33
CA ILE A 207 6.36 -3.76 -16.46
C ILE A 207 5.76 -2.44 -15.97
N THR A 208 6.65 -1.53 -15.60
CA THR A 208 6.50 -0.09 -15.44
C THR A 208 7.77 0.51 -16.06
N PRO A 209 7.81 1.80 -16.44
CA PRO A 209 8.96 2.52 -17.01
C PRO A 209 10.41 2.15 -16.59
N TRP A 210 10.60 1.41 -15.49
CA TRP A 210 11.86 1.17 -14.80
C TRP A 210 12.13 -0.26 -14.34
N LEU A 211 11.17 -1.19 -14.45
CA LEU A 211 11.35 -2.56 -13.98
C LEU A 211 11.47 -3.52 -15.15
N PHE A 212 12.58 -4.25 -15.18
CA PHE A 212 12.93 -5.23 -16.19
C PHE A 212 13.32 -6.56 -15.53
N ILE A 213 13.02 -7.64 -16.21
CA ILE A 213 13.51 -8.99 -15.87
C ILE A 213 14.68 -9.26 -16.80
N ALA A 214 15.81 -9.72 -16.25
CA ALA A 214 17.02 -10.03 -17.01
C ALA A 214 17.73 -11.24 -16.43
N GLU A 215 18.48 -11.94 -17.27
CA GLU A 215 19.40 -13.00 -16.85
C GLU A 215 20.72 -12.40 -16.37
N TYR A 216 21.22 -12.91 -15.25
CA TYR A 216 22.52 -12.53 -14.70
C TYR A 216 23.49 -13.73 -14.68
N GLY A 217 23.41 -14.57 -15.71
CA GLY A 217 24.29 -15.74 -15.87
C GLY A 217 24.03 -16.82 -14.83
N SER A 218 25.00 -17.08 -13.95
CA SER A 218 24.90 -18.09 -12.89
C SER A 218 24.02 -17.67 -11.69
N HIS A 219 23.26 -16.58 -11.81
CA HIS A 219 22.44 -15.98 -10.75
C HIS A 219 20.95 -15.95 -11.12
#